data_AF-A0A2R6JX92-F1
#
_entry.id   AF-A0A2R6JX92-F1
#
_cell.length_a   1.000
_cell.length_b   1.000
_cell.length_c   1.000
_cell.angle_alpha   90.00
_cell.angle_beta   90.00
_cell.angle_gamma   90.00
#
_symmetry.space_group_name_H-M   'P 1'
#
loop_
_entity.id
_entity.type
_entity.pdbx_description
1 polymer ?
#
loop_
_entity_poly.entity_id
_entity_poly.type
_entity_poly.pdbx_seq_one_letter_code
_entity_poly.pdbx_strand_id
1 'polypeptide(L)'
;MSEGEHGSAVESQTGPRNEVDPDDPAALLDALFDEGVLAADERTGAITTSAEFEDAYEVYLDTYVSMPDSAFVESVAEVFELESADAAAQQVEELGVSRAQLAAYLALGSALDGTYDAATRSRMAVVVADLEPETPVPECLTLLDDDTYEAFVVTNDRAVVTVWARRCDPCEAMKNEIDAVLTALSGTTVAGIDGDTEGEFCASYGVDAAPALVFFEAGDHRRTVTGRTDPEEIEGIVETVHG
;
A
#
# COMPACT_ATOMS: atom_id res chain seq x y z
N MET A 1 35.42 -5.47 -58.31
CA MET A 1 33.98 -5.48 -58.56
C MET A 1 33.33 -6.22 -57.40
N SER A 2 32.59 -5.46 -56.58
CA SER A 2 31.52 -5.81 -55.61
C SER A 2 31.84 -6.85 -54.52
N GLU A 3 31.96 -6.52 -53.23
CA GLU A 3 31.00 -5.92 -52.26
C GLU A 3 29.74 -6.76 -51.99
N GLY A 4 29.47 -7.03 -50.70
CA GLY A 4 28.15 -7.49 -50.23
C GLY A 4 28.15 -8.32 -48.94
N GLU A 5 28.30 -7.65 -47.78
CA GLU A 5 27.87 -8.13 -46.45
C GLU A 5 26.37 -8.42 -46.41
N HIS A 6 25.94 -9.40 -45.60
CA HIS A 6 24.58 -9.45 -45.02
C HIS A 6 24.70 -9.73 -43.53
N GLY A 7 24.90 -8.66 -42.76
CA GLY A 7 24.54 -8.62 -41.35
C GLY A 7 23.02 -8.65 -41.25
N SER A 8 22.50 -9.65 -40.54
CA SER A 8 21.09 -9.69 -40.16
C SER A 8 20.88 -8.65 -39.06
N ALA A 9 20.33 -7.50 -39.43
CA ALA A 9 19.86 -6.52 -38.47
C ALA A 9 18.72 -7.14 -37.66
N VAL A 10 18.88 -7.19 -36.34
CA VAL A 10 17.76 -7.32 -35.41
C VAL A 10 17.06 -5.97 -35.44
N GLU A 11 15.91 -5.91 -36.11
CA GLU A 11 15.05 -4.74 -36.06
C GLU A 11 14.47 -4.62 -34.65
N SER A 12 14.97 -3.64 -33.91
CA SER A 12 14.35 -3.13 -32.69
C SER A 12 12.97 -2.59 -33.05
N GLN A 13 11.92 -3.24 -32.55
CA GLN A 13 10.55 -2.74 -32.67
C GLN A 13 10.35 -1.62 -31.65
N THR A 14 10.36 -0.38 -32.13
CA THR A 14 9.97 0.81 -31.37
C THR A 14 8.63 1.30 -31.91
N GLY A 15 7.53 0.79 -31.33
CA GLY A 15 6.16 1.21 -31.57
C GLY A 15 5.32 0.94 -30.31
N PRO A 16 4.24 1.70 -30.03
CA PRO A 16 3.50 1.57 -28.78
C PRO A 16 2.84 0.19 -28.71
N ARG A 17 3.18 -0.61 -27.70
CA ARG A 17 2.48 -1.85 -27.36
C ARG A 17 1.22 -1.54 -26.55
N ASN A 18 0.27 -0.78 -27.11
CA ASN A 18 -0.91 -0.38 -26.35
C ASN A 18 -2.20 -0.44 -27.18
N GLU A 19 -2.86 -1.60 -27.12
CA GLU A 19 -4.29 -1.75 -27.41
C GLU A 19 -4.91 -2.48 -26.20
N VAL A 20 -4.83 -1.90 -25.01
CA VAL A 20 -5.63 -2.36 -23.87
C VAL A 20 -7.06 -1.88 -24.10
N ASP A 21 -8.03 -2.81 -24.12
CA ASP A 21 -9.44 -2.44 -24.21
C ASP A 21 -9.88 -1.83 -22.86
N PRO A 22 -10.25 -0.54 -22.82
CA PRO A 22 -10.64 0.14 -21.59
C PRO A 22 -11.95 -0.41 -20.98
N ASP A 23 -12.71 -1.20 -21.73
CA ASP A 23 -13.94 -1.83 -21.26
C ASP A 23 -13.76 -3.32 -20.90
N ASP A 24 -12.54 -3.87 -20.99
CA ASP A 24 -12.18 -5.22 -20.54
C ASP A 24 -11.45 -5.17 -19.18
N PRO A 25 -12.12 -5.52 -18.06
CA PRO A 25 -11.51 -5.49 -16.73
C PRO A 25 -10.29 -6.40 -16.58
N ALA A 26 -10.25 -7.54 -17.28
CA ALA A 26 -9.12 -8.46 -17.18
C ALA A 26 -7.89 -7.86 -17.87
N ALA A 27 -8.07 -7.27 -19.05
CA ALA A 27 -6.98 -6.60 -19.77
C ALA A 27 -6.42 -5.41 -18.98
N LEU A 28 -7.28 -4.65 -18.28
CA LEU A 28 -6.85 -3.57 -17.40
C LEU A 28 -6.02 -4.08 -16.22
N LEU A 29 -6.47 -5.13 -15.55
CA LEU A 29 -5.74 -5.74 -14.43
C LEU A 29 -4.39 -6.29 -14.88
N ASP A 30 -4.36 -7.06 -15.99
CA ASP A 30 -3.12 -7.60 -16.55
C ASP A 30 -2.12 -6.48 -16.89
N ALA A 31 -2.59 -5.40 -17.52
CA ALA A 31 -1.74 -4.24 -17.81
C ALA A 31 -1.22 -3.58 -16.52
N LEU A 32 -2.05 -3.40 -15.50
CA LEU A 32 -1.62 -2.79 -14.25
C LEU A 32 -0.65 -3.66 -13.45
N PHE A 33 -0.74 -4.99 -13.55
CA PHE A 33 0.28 -5.92 -13.02
C PHE A 33 1.58 -5.82 -13.81
N ASP A 34 1.52 -5.81 -15.14
CA ASP A 34 2.70 -5.72 -16.01
C ASP A 34 3.49 -4.41 -15.78
N GLU A 35 2.79 -3.33 -15.45
CA GLU A 35 3.37 -2.03 -15.11
C GLU A 35 3.79 -1.90 -13.64
N GLY A 36 3.58 -2.93 -12.81
CA GLY A 36 3.94 -2.91 -11.39
C GLY A 36 3.08 -1.99 -10.51
N VAL A 37 1.92 -1.55 -11.01
CA VAL A 37 0.95 -0.76 -10.23
C VAL A 37 0.21 -1.64 -9.23
N LEU A 38 -0.08 -2.88 -9.61
CA LEU A 38 -0.75 -3.86 -8.75
C LEU A 38 0.23 -4.90 -8.23
N ALA A 39 -0.08 -5.40 -7.04
CA ALA A 39 0.54 -6.54 -6.41
C ALA A 39 -0.53 -7.56 -6.01
N ALA A 40 -0.10 -8.78 -5.73
CA ALA A 40 -0.96 -9.81 -5.16
C ALA A 40 -0.40 -10.16 -3.78
N ASP A 41 -1.20 -9.99 -2.74
CA ASP A 41 -0.80 -10.43 -1.41
C ASP A 41 -0.88 -11.96 -1.37
N GLU A 42 0.27 -12.64 -1.27
CA GLU A 42 0.32 -14.10 -1.28
C GLU A 42 -0.30 -14.74 -0.02
N ARG A 43 -0.45 -13.99 1.08
CA ARG A 43 -1.03 -14.48 2.35
C ARG A 43 -2.55 -14.47 2.30
N THR A 44 -3.15 -13.42 1.73
CA THR A 44 -4.61 -13.24 1.67
C THR A 44 -5.20 -13.63 0.33
N GLY A 45 -4.39 -13.64 -0.74
CA GLY A 45 -4.83 -13.79 -2.13
C GLY A 45 -5.51 -12.55 -2.69
N ALA A 46 -5.48 -11.42 -1.98
CA ALA A 46 -6.05 -10.16 -2.43
C ALA A 46 -5.19 -9.52 -3.53
N ILE A 47 -5.85 -8.79 -4.44
CA ILE A 47 -5.18 -7.87 -5.35
C ILE A 47 -5.09 -6.54 -4.60
N THR A 48 -3.88 -5.99 -4.53
CA THR A 48 -3.59 -4.73 -3.87
C THR A 48 -2.89 -3.78 -4.84
N THR A 49 -2.83 -2.51 -4.49
CA THR A 49 -1.84 -1.61 -5.10
C THR A 49 -0.45 -1.87 -4.52
N SER A 50 0.57 -1.72 -5.35
CA SER A 50 1.96 -1.99 -4.95
C SER A 50 2.50 -0.87 -4.07
N ALA A 51 3.44 -1.21 -3.18
CA ALA A 51 4.10 -0.22 -2.31
C ALA A 51 4.78 0.92 -3.11
N GLU A 52 5.37 0.60 -4.27
CA GLU A 52 6.01 1.60 -5.14
C GLU A 52 5.00 2.59 -5.75
N PHE A 53 3.83 2.09 -6.16
CA PHE A 53 2.77 2.96 -6.67
C PHE A 53 2.14 3.82 -5.57
N GLU A 54 1.93 3.24 -4.38
CA GLU A 54 1.33 3.94 -3.23
C GLU A 54 2.14 5.17 -2.80
N ASP A 55 3.48 5.09 -2.83
CA ASP A 55 4.35 6.24 -2.53
C ASP A 55 4.04 7.45 -3.43
N ALA A 56 3.70 7.22 -4.71
CA ALA A 56 3.31 8.28 -5.64
C ALA A 56 1.83 8.67 -5.46
N TYR A 57 0.95 7.69 -5.32
CA TYR A 57 -0.49 7.89 -5.23
C TYR A 57 -0.89 8.70 -4.01
N GLU A 58 -0.34 8.39 -2.84
CA GLU A 58 -0.66 9.08 -1.61
C GLU A 58 -0.27 10.57 -1.64
N VAL A 59 0.81 10.94 -2.32
CA VAL A 59 1.21 12.36 -2.48
C VAL A 59 0.12 13.16 -3.21
N TYR A 60 -0.47 12.56 -4.25
CA TYR A 60 -1.62 13.18 -4.92
C TYR A 60 -2.85 13.15 -4.00
N LEU A 61 -3.14 12.03 -3.33
CA LEU A 61 -4.32 11.88 -2.49
C LEU A 61 -4.35 12.91 -1.35
N ASP A 62 -3.23 13.09 -0.64
CA ASP A 62 -3.06 14.08 0.44
C ASP A 62 -3.39 15.50 -0.03
N THR A 63 -2.99 15.82 -1.27
CA THR A 63 -3.26 17.12 -1.90
C THR A 63 -4.75 17.34 -2.12
N TYR A 64 -5.50 16.34 -2.59
CA TYR A 64 -6.91 16.49 -2.95
C TYR A 64 -7.88 16.26 -1.79
N VAL A 65 -7.55 15.39 -0.83
CA VAL A 65 -8.37 15.13 0.37
C VAL A 65 -8.48 16.37 1.24
N SER A 66 -7.39 17.13 1.39
CA SER A 66 -7.38 18.37 2.18
C SER A 66 -7.95 19.59 1.45
N MET A 67 -8.25 19.45 0.15
CA MET A 67 -8.65 20.54 -0.72
C MET A 67 -10.16 20.87 -0.58
N PRO A 68 -10.54 22.17 -0.54
CA PRO A 68 -11.94 22.58 -0.61
C PRO A 68 -12.63 22.09 -1.89
N ASP A 69 -13.91 21.74 -1.82
CA ASP A 69 -14.67 21.18 -2.96
C ASP A 69 -14.60 22.05 -4.22
N SER A 70 -14.65 23.39 -4.08
CA SER A 70 -14.56 24.29 -5.23
C SER A 70 -13.20 24.21 -5.95
N ALA A 71 -12.11 24.12 -5.19
CA ALA A 71 -10.77 23.98 -5.75
C ALA A 71 -10.55 22.58 -6.37
N PHE A 72 -11.19 21.56 -5.79
CA PHE A 72 -11.20 20.21 -6.38
C PHE A 72 -11.89 20.21 -7.74
N VAL A 73 -13.07 20.82 -7.85
CA VAL A 73 -13.81 20.96 -9.12
C VAL A 73 -13.00 21.75 -10.15
N GLU A 74 -12.34 22.83 -9.75
CA GLU A 74 -11.43 23.58 -10.63
C GLU A 74 -10.27 22.71 -11.13
N SER A 75 -9.70 21.88 -10.26
CA SER A 75 -8.63 20.94 -10.63
C SER A 75 -9.12 19.90 -11.65
N VAL A 76 -10.33 19.35 -11.46
CA VAL A 76 -10.95 18.44 -12.44
C VAL A 76 -11.14 19.14 -13.79
N ALA A 77 -11.61 20.38 -13.78
CA ALA A 77 -11.78 21.15 -15.02
C ALA A 77 -10.45 21.34 -15.76
N GLU A 78 -9.37 21.65 -15.05
CA GLU A 78 -8.04 21.83 -15.63
C GLU A 78 -7.46 20.52 -16.18
N VAL A 79 -7.49 19.45 -15.38
CA VAL A 79 -6.89 18.15 -15.73
C VAL A 79 -7.57 17.51 -16.95
N PHE A 80 -8.88 17.67 -17.07
CA PHE A 80 -9.67 17.11 -18.17
C PHE A 80 -10.03 18.14 -19.25
N GLU A 81 -9.41 19.32 -19.22
CA GLU A 81 -9.60 20.41 -20.20
C GLU A 81 -11.08 20.78 -20.45
N LEU A 82 -11.89 20.79 -19.38
CA LEU A 82 -13.31 21.11 -19.46
C LEU A 82 -13.54 22.62 -19.62
N GLU A 83 -14.64 22.97 -20.28
CA GLU A 83 -14.93 24.37 -20.67
C GLU A 83 -15.09 25.32 -19.47
N SER A 84 -15.43 24.81 -18.28
CA SER A 84 -15.60 25.59 -17.06
C SER A 84 -15.65 24.72 -15.80
N ALA A 85 -15.48 25.35 -14.63
CA ALA A 85 -15.73 24.71 -13.34
C ALA A 85 -17.18 24.23 -13.18
N ASP A 86 -18.17 24.95 -13.76
CA ASP A 86 -19.57 24.53 -13.71
C ASP A 86 -19.83 23.25 -14.53
N ALA A 87 -19.12 23.09 -15.66
CA ALA A 87 -19.16 21.85 -16.44
C ALA A 87 -18.49 20.70 -15.69
N ALA A 88 -17.36 20.96 -15.04
CA ALA A 88 -16.69 19.98 -14.18
C ALA A 88 -17.56 19.56 -12.99
N ALA A 89 -18.23 20.50 -12.32
CA ALA A 89 -19.12 20.21 -11.20
C ALA A 89 -20.24 19.24 -11.61
N GLN A 90 -20.85 19.47 -12.78
CA GLN A 90 -21.88 18.58 -13.32
C GLN A 90 -21.34 17.17 -13.58
N GLN A 91 -20.14 17.05 -14.16
CA GLN A 91 -19.52 15.75 -14.42
C GLN A 91 -19.12 15.02 -13.14
N VAL A 92 -18.58 15.75 -12.15
CA VAL A 92 -18.25 15.20 -10.83
C VAL A 92 -19.51 14.64 -10.15
N GLU A 93 -20.61 15.38 -10.20
CA GLU A 93 -21.90 14.95 -9.63
C GLU A 93 -22.51 13.77 -10.42
N GLU A 94 -22.53 13.83 -11.75
CA GLU A 94 -23.17 12.83 -12.61
C GLU A 94 -22.42 11.48 -12.58
N LEU A 95 -21.09 11.52 -12.63
CA LEU A 95 -20.25 10.33 -12.72
C LEU A 95 -19.74 9.87 -11.36
N GLY A 96 -19.94 10.67 -10.30
CA GLY A 96 -19.46 10.36 -8.96
C GLY A 96 -17.93 10.40 -8.85
N VAL A 97 -17.26 11.30 -9.59
CA VAL A 97 -15.79 11.38 -9.61
C VAL A 97 -15.27 11.71 -8.23
N SER A 98 -14.54 10.76 -7.63
CA SER A 98 -13.98 10.92 -6.29
C SER A 98 -12.60 11.58 -6.32
N ARG A 99 -12.18 12.12 -5.17
CA ARG A 99 -10.82 12.64 -4.98
C ARG A 99 -9.76 11.55 -5.16
N ALA A 100 -10.06 10.35 -4.69
CA ALA A 100 -9.22 9.16 -4.87
C ALA A 100 -9.04 8.83 -6.35
N GLN A 101 -10.12 8.85 -7.14
CA GLN A 101 -10.04 8.61 -8.59
C GLN A 101 -9.22 9.67 -9.33
N LEU A 102 -9.36 10.96 -8.99
CA LEU A 102 -8.53 12.01 -9.59
C LEU A 102 -7.05 11.83 -9.21
N ALA A 103 -6.77 11.55 -7.93
CA ALA A 103 -5.42 11.31 -7.45
C ALA A 103 -4.79 10.08 -8.14
N ALA A 104 -5.54 8.98 -8.28
CA ALA A 104 -5.08 7.77 -8.94
C ALA A 104 -4.80 8.03 -10.43
N TYR A 105 -5.65 8.80 -11.11
CA TYR A 105 -5.45 9.18 -12.51
C TYR A 105 -4.13 9.95 -12.73
N LEU A 106 -3.83 10.89 -11.83
CA LEU A 106 -2.60 11.69 -11.91
C LEU A 106 -1.37 10.85 -11.53
N ALA A 107 -1.48 10.03 -10.49
CA ALA A 107 -0.44 9.09 -10.07
C ALA A 107 -0.08 8.11 -11.19
N LEU A 108 -1.08 7.49 -11.82
CA LEU A 108 -0.91 6.64 -13.01
C LEU A 108 -0.29 7.41 -14.17
N GLY A 109 -0.70 8.66 -14.39
CA GLY A 109 -0.12 9.51 -15.42
C GLY A 109 1.39 9.72 -15.23
N SER A 110 1.81 9.87 -13.97
CA SER A 110 3.22 10.01 -13.59
C SER A 110 3.97 8.69 -13.62
N ALA A 111 3.39 7.60 -13.12
CA ALA A 111 4.03 6.29 -13.01
C ALA A 111 4.19 5.60 -14.37
N LEU A 112 3.23 5.78 -15.27
CA LEU A 112 3.17 5.09 -16.56
C LEU A 112 3.73 5.94 -17.71
N ASP A 113 4.34 7.09 -17.42
CA ASP A 113 4.96 8.01 -18.40
C ASP A 113 4.06 8.37 -19.61
N GLY A 114 2.74 8.40 -19.39
CA GLY A 114 1.77 8.67 -20.47
C GLY A 114 1.64 7.56 -21.53
N THR A 115 2.04 6.33 -21.20
CA THR A 115 1.93 5.15 -22.09
C THR A 115 0.48 4.88 -22.51
N TYR A 116 -0.48 5.13 -21.61
CA TYR A 116 -1.91 4.91 -21.81
C TYR A 116 -2.65 6.22 -22.12
N ASP A 117 -3.62 6.15 -23.03
CA ASP A 117 -4.47 7.29 -23.34
C ASP A 117 -5.37 7.69 -22.16
N ALA A 118 -5.98 8.87 -22.25
CA ALA A 118 -6.78 9.42 -21.15
C ALA A 118 -7.98 8.55 -20.80
N ALA A 119 -8.60 7.88 -21.78
CA ALA A 119 -9.77 7.02 -21.55
C ALA A 119 -9.38 5.76 -20.77
N THR A 120 -8.33 5.07 -21.21
CA THR A 120 -7.79 3.87 -20.57
C THR A 120 -7.26 4.20 -19.18
N ARG A 121 -6.50 5.28 -19.03
CA ARG A 121 -6.01 5.73 -17.72
C ARG A 121 -7.13 6.08 -16.75
N SER A 122 -8.23 6.67 -17.24
CA SER A 122 -9.40 6.95 -16.39
C SER A 122 -10.05 5.68 -15.87
N ARG A 123 -10.10 4.62 -16.69
CA ARG A 123 -10.60 3.30 -16.27
C ARG A 123 -9.67 2.63 -15.26
N MET A 124 -8.37 2.65 -15.52
CA MET A 124 -7.35 2.18 -14.58
C MET A 124 -7.45 2.91 -13.24
N ALA A 125 -7.65 4.23 -13.24
CA ALA A 125 -7.77 5.03 -12.03
C ALA A 125 -8.97 4.62 -11.18
N VAL A 126 -10.10 4.23 -11.79
CA VAL A 126 -11.25 3.70 -11.06
C VAL A 126 -10.89 2.38 -10.40
N VAL A 127 -10.26 1.45 -11.13
CA VAL A 127 -9.83 0.16 -10.59
C VAL A 127 -8.90 0.35 -9.39
N VAL A 128 -7.84 1.15 -9.58
CA VAL A 128 -6.83 1.41 -8.55
C VAL A 128 -7.41 2.10 -7.31
N ALA A 129 -8.30 3.09 -7.50
CA ALA A 129 -8.90 3.82 -6.38
C ALA A 129 -9.84 2.97 -5.51
N ASP A 130 -10.31 1.83 -6.03
CA ASP A 130 -11.19 0.90 -5.32
C ASP A 130 -10.41 -0.24 -4.63
N LEU A 131 -9.09 -0.32 -4.81
CA LEU A 131 -8.23 -1.35 -4.21
C LEU A 131 -7.56 -0.83 -2.94
N GLU A 132 -7.28 -1.76 -2.03
CA GLU A 132 -6.52 -1.47 -0.81
C GLU A 132 -5.02 -1.59 -1.09
N PRO A 133 -4.19 -0.79 -0.39
CA PRO A 133 -2.74 -0.91 -0.47
C PRO A 133 -2.25 -2.21 0.14
N GLU A 134 -1.06 -2.63 -0.28
CA GLU A 134 -0.36 -3.72 0.38
C GLU A 134 -0.17 -3.41 1.87
N THR A 135 -0.32 -4.45 2.70
CA THR A 135 -0.12 -4.30 4.14
C THR A 135 1.35 -4.03 4.46
N PRO A 136 1.66 -3.13 5.42
CA PRO A 136 3.03 -2.81 5.81
C PRO A 136 3.66 -3.92 6.67
N VAL A 137 2.95 -5.01 6.98
CA VAL A 137 3.44 -6.10 7.83
C VAL A 137 4.48 -6.94 7.08
N PRO A 138 5.72 -7.07 7.60
CA PRO A 138 6.78 -7.89 7.00
C PRO A 138 6.33 -9.31 6.62
N GLU A 139 6.73 -9.79 5.45
CA GLU A 139 6.36 -11.11 4.93
C GLU A 139 6.78 -12.28 5.82
N CYS A 140 7.86 -12.12 6.60
CA CYS A 140 8.33 -13.15 7.51
C CYS A 140 7.42 -13.35 8.75
N LEU A 141 6.42 -12.48 8.93
CA LEU A 141 5.47 -12.53 10.03
C LEU A 141 4.13 -13.10 9.58
N THR A 142 3.50 -13.85 10.50
CA THR A 142 2.09 -14.18 10.35
C THR A 142 1.28 -12.89 10.44
N LEU A 143 0.50 -12.60 9.40
CA LEU A 143 -0.44 -11.49 9.37
C LEU A 143 -1.65 -11.85 10.24
N LEU A 144 -2.02 -10.95 11.13
CA LEU A 144 -3.23 -10.99 11.93
C LEU A 144 -4.13 -9.81 11.53
N ASP A 145 -5.38 -9.91 11.94
CA ASP A 145 -6.42 -8.90 11.82
C ASP A 145 -7.21 -8.82 13.15
N ASP A 146 -8.16 -7.91 13.22
CA ASP A 146 -9.05 -7.70 14.37
C ASP A 146 -9.83 -8.98 14.75
N ASP A 147 -10.07 -9.91 13.81
CA ASP A 147 -10.81 -11.15 14.04
C ASP A 147 -9.92 -12.33 14.50
N THR A 148 -8.62 -12.31 14.17
CA THR A 148 -7.72 -13.47 14.32
C THR A 148 -6.70 -13.32 15.45
N TYR A 149 -6.42 -12.11 15.92
CA TYR A 149 -5.38 -11.90 16.92
C TYR A 149 -5.70 -12.57 18.26
N GLU A 150 -6.98 -12.60 18.68
CA GLU A 150 -7.37 -13.21 19.96
C GLU A 150 -7.03 -14.71 20.01
N ALA A 151 -7.32 -15.42 18.93
CA ALA A 151 -7.01 -16.84 18.81
C ALA A 151 -5.49 -17.08 18.85
N PHE A 152 -4.71 -16.19 18.22
CA PHE A 152 -3.26 -16.25 18.24
C PHE A 152 -2.70 -16.08 19.66
N VAL A 153 -3.15 -15.08 20.42
CA VAL A 153 -2.61 -14.82 21.78
C VAL A 153 -3.07 -15.85 22.81
N VAL A 154 -4.24 -16.47 22.64
CA VAL A 154 -4.71 -17.55 23.51
C VAL A 154 -3.97 -18.86 23.26
N THR A 155 -3.60 -19.12 22.00
CA THR A 155 -2.91 -20.37 21.61
C THR A 155 -1.43 -20.37 22.02
N ASN A 156 -0.82 -19.19 22.13
CA ASN A 156 0.60 -19.04 22.41
C ASN A 156 0.81 -18.51 23.84
N ASP A 157 1.49 -19.30 24.68
CA ASP A 157 1.72 -18.94 26.09
C ASP A 157 2.44 -17.59 26.25
N ARG A 158 3.37 -17.26 25.34
CA ARG A 158 4.03 -15.96 25.24
C ARG A 158 3.92 -15.48 23.80
N ALA A 159 3.25 -14.37 23.59
CA ALA A 159 2.98 -13.85 22.26
C ALA A 159 3.31 -12.35 22.19
N VAL A 160 3.83 -11.92 21.04
CA VAL A 160 4.03 -10.51 20.73
C VAL A 160 3.36 -10.20 19.39
N VAL A 161 2.48 -9.22 19.39
CA VAL A 161 1.89 -8.67 18.17
C VAL A 161 2.62 -7.37 17.86
N THR A 162 3.29 -7.34 16.72
CA THR A 162 3.98 -6.16 16.19
C THR A 162 3.02 -5.36 15.33
N VAL A 163 2.95 -4.04 15.53
CA VAL A 163 2.08 -3.14 14.76
C VAL A 163 2.93 -2.35 13.77
N TRP A 164 2.49 -2.30 12.52
CA TRP A 164 3.18 -1.64 11.42
C TRP A 164 2.25 -0.63 10.75
N ALA A 165 2.80 0.42 10.14
CA ALA A 165 2.03 1.38 9.37
C ALA A 165 2.77 1.70 8.06
N ARG A 166 2.03 2.13 7.04
CA ARG A 166 2.57 2.65 5.79
C ARG A 166 3.21 4.01 6.00
N ARG A 167 4.15 4.38 5.11
CA ARG A 167 4.91 5.66 5.15
C ARG A 167 5.45 6.02 6.53
N CYS A 168 5.93 4.99 7.23
CA CYS A 168 6.42 5.08 8.58
C CYS A 168 7.93 4.87 8.55
N ASP A 169 8.71 5.96 8.45
CA ASP A 169 10.18 5.89 8.50
C ASP A 169 10.70 5.07 9.70
N PRO A 170 10.14 5.20 10.92
CA PRO A 170 10.53 4.36 12.05
C PRO A 170 10.22 2.87 11.85
N CYS A 171 9.14 2.54 11.15
CA CYS A 171 8.78 1.17 10.80
C CYS A 171 9.80 0.61 9.80
N GLU A 172 10.13 1.34 8.73
CA GLU A 172 11.14 0.94 7.75
C GLU A 172 12.52 0.73 8.38
N ALA A 173 12.92 1.63 9.29
CA ALA A 173 14.14 1.46 10.05
C ALA A 173 14.14 0.18 10.91
N MET A 174 13.00 -0.17 11.52
CA MET A 174 12.86 -1.41 12.30
C MET A 174 12.81 -2.66 11.40
N LYS A 175 12.19 -2.59 10.22
CA LYS A 175 12.17 -3.68 9.21
C LYS A 175 13.57 -4.02 8.70
N ASN A 176 14.43 -3.02 8.49
CA ASN A 176 15.83 -3.23 8.10
C ASN A 176 16.63 -4.05 9.12
N GLU A 177 16.16 -4.11 10.37
CA GLU A 177 16.77 -4.87 11.47
C GLU A 177 15.88 -6.04 11.93
N ILE A 178 14.92 -6.47 11.11
CA ILE A 178 13.87 -7.43 11.52
C ILE A 178 14.44 -8.73 12.09
N ASP A 179 15.53 -9.26 11.53
CA ASP A 179 16.16 -10.48 12.06
C ASP A 179 16.69 -10.29 13.49
N ALA A 180 17.25 -9.12 13.79
CA ALA A 180 17.73 -8.78 15.13
C ALA A 180 16.57 -8.56 16.10
N VAL A 181 15.50 -7.89 15.66
CA VAL A 181 14.26 -7.72 16.41
C VAL A 181 13.66 -9.08 16.79
N LEU A 182 13.54 -10.00 15.83
CA LEU A 182 13.00 -11.34 16.09
C LEU A 182 13.91 -12.18 16.98
N THR A 183 15.23 -11.98 16.90
CA THR A 183 16.19 -12.62 17.82
C THR A 183 16.00 -12.12 19.26
N ALA A 184 15.82 -10.82 19.45
CA ALA A 184 15.54 -10.21 20.76
C ALA A 184 14.20 -10.70 21.36
N LEU A 185 13.23 -11.05 20.52
CA LEU A 185 11.94 -11.63 20.90
C LEU A 185 11.97 -13.17 21.05
N SER A 186 13.15 -13.79 21.03
CA SER A 186 13.27 -15.24 21.11
C SER A 186 12.57 -15.82 22.35
N GLY A 187 11.87 -16.95 22.17
CA GLY A 187 11.05 -17.55 23.21
C GLY A 187 9.62 -16.99 23.31
N THR A 188 9.25 -16.05 22.44
CA THR A 188 7.87 -15.61 22.20
C THR A 188 7.45 -15.94 20.77
N THR A 189 6.16 -16.21 20.56
CA THR A 189 5.61 -16.31 19.20
C THR A 189 5.27 -14.91 18.71
N VAL A 190 5.84 -14.51 17.56
CA VAL A 190 5.69 -13.15 17.01
C VAL A 190 4.79 -13.17 15.79
N ALA A 191 3.88 -12.21 15.72
CA ALA A 191 3.03 -11.95 14.55
C ALA A 191 2.95 -10.44 14.28
N GLY A 192 2.41 -10.06 13.14
CA GLY A 192 2.26 -8.68 12.73
C GLY A 192 0.82 -8.31 12.39
N ILE A 193 0.47 -7.06 12.63
CA ILE A 193 -0.84 -6.49 12.31
C ILE A 193 -0.66 -5.14 11.62
N ASP A 194 -1.56 -4.83 10.67
CA ASP A 194 -1.60 -3.55 9.97
C ASP A 194 -2.32 -2.51 10.85
N GLY A 195 -1.55 -1.58 11.42
CA GLY A 195 -2.09 -0.55 12.30
C GLY A 195 -2.95 0.50 11.59
N ASP A 196 -2.89 0.58 10.25
CA ASP A 196 -3.68 1.52 9.47
C ASP A 196 -5.09 0.98 9.20
N THR A 197 -5.28 -0.35 9.14
CA THR A 197 -6.58 -1.00 8.90
C THR A 197 -7.20 -1.59 10.17
N GLU A 198 -6.39 -2.12 11.09
CA GLU A 198 -6.84 -2.84 12.28
C GLU A 198 -6.98 -1.90 13.49
N GLY A 199 -7.95 -0.99 13.36
CA GLY A 199 -8.20 0.06 14.33
C GLY A 199 -8.74 -0.45 15.68
N GLU A 200 -9.45 -1.58 15.71
CA GLU A 200 -10.01 -2.12 16.96
C GLU A 200 -8.90 -2.66 17.87
N PHE A 201 -7.95 -3.41 17.31
CA PHE A 201 -6.76 -3.87 18.00
C PHE A 201 -5.95 -2.69 18.55
N CYS A 202 -5.65 -1.70 17.70
CA CYS A 202 -4.88 -0.53 18.10
C CYS A 202 -5.54 0.23 19.27
N ALA A 203 -6.86 0.45 19.18
CA ALA A 203 -7.61 1.10 20.24
C ALA A 203 -7.64 0.29 21.55
N SER A 204 -7.82 -1.03 21.45
CA SER A 204 -7.91 -1.93 22.60
C SER A 204 -6.63 -2.03 23.40
N TYR A 205 -5.47 -1.94 22.74
CA TYR A 205 -4.16 -2.08 23.37
C TYR A 205 -3.38 -0.77 23.52
N GLY A 206 -4.02 0.36 23.25
CA GLY A 206 -3.43 1.69 23.42
C GLY A 206 -2.24 1.94 22.50
N VAL A 207 -2.33 1.45 21.26
CA VAL A 207 -1.34 1.72 20.21
C VAL A 207 -1.73 3.02 19.52
N ASP A 208 -0.98 4.08 19.82
CA ASP A 208 -1.19 5.43 19.29
C ASP A 208 -0.20 5.81 18.18
N ALA A 209 0.86 5.02 17.99
CA ALA A 209 1.84 5.18 16.93
C ALA A 209 2.53 3.84 16.58
N ALA A 210 2.82 3.65 15.30
CA ALA A 210 3.65 2.56 14.80
C ALA A 210 5.15 2.99 14.67
N PRO A 211 6.10 2.04 14.70
CA PRO A 211 5.88 0.64 15.02
C PRO A 211 5.54 0.48 16.50
N ALA A 212 4.88 -0.62 16.87
CA ALA A 212 4.61 -0.94 18.27
C ALA A 212 4.78 -2.43 18.55
N LEU A 213 4.99 -2.77 19.83
CA LEU A 213 5.08 -4.13 20.34
C LEU A 213 4.04 -4.31 21.44
N VAL A 214 3.09 -5.23 21.24
CA VAL A 214 2.06 -5.58 22.22
C VAL A 214 2.34 -6.97 22.75
N PHE A 215 2.66 -7.05 24.04
CA PHE A 215 3.08 -8.27 24.72
C PHE A 215 1.92 -8.93 25.45
N PHE A 216 1.80 -10.24 25.27
CA PHE A 216 0.80 -11.09 25.91
C PHE A 216 1.47 -12.29 26.59
N GLU A 217 0.91 -12.73 27.72
CA GLU A 217 1.28 -14.01 28.32
C GLU A 217 0.05 -14.68 28.96
N ALA A 218 -0.15 -15.96 28.61
CA ALA A 218 -1.34 -16.75 28.89
C ALA A 218 -2.65 -16.10 28.38
N GLY A 219 -2.58 -15.42 27.24
CA GLY A 219 -3.71 -14.68 26.64
C GLY A 219 -3.98 -13.31 27.27
N ASP A 220 -3.33 -12.97 28.39
CA ASP A 220 -3.51 -11.67 29.04
C ASP A 220 -2.52 -10.64 28.50
N HIS A 221 -3.01 -9.43 28.21
CA HIS A 221 -2.17 -8.27 27.88
C HIS A 221 -1.25 -7.92 29.05
N ARG A 222 0.04 -7.76 28.75
CA ARG A 222 1.07 -7.44 29.75
C ARG A 222 1.64 -6.05 29.58
N ARG A 223 1.92 -5.64 28.34
CA ARG A 223 2.58 -4.38 28.05
C ARG A 223 2.36 -3.97 26.59
N THR A 224 2.25 -2.67 26.36
CA THR A 224 2.36 -2.06 25.03
C THR A 224 3.57 -1.14 25.04
N VAL A 225 4.35 -1.18 23.97
CA VAL A 225 5.45 -0.24 23.71
C VAL A 225 5.24 0.35 22.33
N THR A 226 5.12 1.67 22.25
CA THR A 226 4.90 2.40 20.99
C THR A 226 6.16 3.15 20.57
N GLY A 227 6.37 3.24 19.26
CA GLY A 227 7.58 3.77 18.65
C GLY A 227 8.65 2.71 18.37
N ARG A 228 9.60 3.06 17.49
CA ARG A 228 10.76 2.22 17.17
C ARG A 228 11.52 1.89 18.44
N THR A 229 11.70 0.60 18.66
CA THR A 229 12.42 0.03 19.81
C THR A 229 13.60 -0.77 19.29
N ASP A 230 14.82 -0.42 19.69
CA ASP A 230 16.02 -1.11 19.24
C ASP A 230 16.15 -2.50 19.93
N PRO A 231 16.84 -3.49 19.32
CA PRO A 231 16.88 -4.87 19.84
C PRO A 231 17.33 -5.02 21.30
N GLU A 232 18.30 -4.24 21.77
CA GLU A 232 18.77 -4.27 23.17
C GLU A 232 17.66 -3.87 24.16
N GLU A 233 16.83 -2.89 23.80
CA GLU A 233 15.71 -2.48 24.64
C GLU A 233 14.60 -3.55 24.65
N ILE A 234 14.36 -4.20 23.50
CA ILE A 234 13.43 -5.33 23.40
C ILE A 234 13.84 -6.46 24.35
N GLU A 235 15.12 -6.85 24.38
CA GLU A 235 15.62 -7.88 25.30
C GLU A 235 15.33 -7.55 26.77
N GLY A 236 15.57 -6.30 27.17
CA GLY A 236 15.28 -5.83 28.53
C GLY A 236 13.77 -5.83 28.86
N ILE A 237 12.92 -5.53 27.88
CA ILE A 237 11.46 -5.62 28.03
C ILE A 237 11.02 -7.08 28.21
N VAL A 238 11.54 -7.98 27.38
CA VAL A 238 11.23 -9.42 27.46
C VAL A 238 11.61 -9.98 28.84
N GLU A 239 12.78 -9.65 29.37
CA GLU A 239 13.18 -10.07 30.73
C GLU A 239 12.24 -9.50 31.80
N THR A 240 11.72 -8.29 31.63
CA THR A 240 10.79 -7.68 32.59
C THR A 240 9.38 -8.29 32.52
N VAL A 241 8.92 -8.66 31.32
CA VAL A 241 7.55 -9.13 31.08
C VAL A 241 7.42 -10.64 31.30
N HIS A 242 8.46 -11.40 30.95
CA HIS A 242 8.46 -12.87 30.91
C HIS A 242 9.54 -13.54 31.79
N GLY A 243 10.36 -12.76 32.50
CA GLY A 243 11.39 -13.26 33.42
C GLY A 243 10.86 -13.68 34.79
#